data_AF-A0A7C5MUT2-F1
#
_entry.id   AF-A0A7C5MUT2-F1
#
_cell.length_a   1.000
_cell.length_b   1.000
_cell.length_c   1.000
_cell.angle_alpha   90.00
_cell.angle_beta   90.00
_cell.angle_gamma   90.00
#
_symmetry.space_group_name_H-M   'P 1'
#
loop_
_entity.id
_entity.type
_entity.pdbx_description
1 polymer ?
#
loop_
_entity_poly.entity_id
_entity_poly.type
_entity_poly.pdbx_seq_one_letter_code
_entity_poly.pdbx_strand_id
1 'polypeptide(L)'
;DILEAKWSDVHESACRLEHALTEDVLSLLEKRLGYPKFCPHGNPIPTEKGDVSDVECYPLTSTAINQTCVVAKIVDEKRETLLSLAVKGIKPNVPIHVVKMRRKDLVLCVAGKMQMVSRKEAESIWVKILEVKGKDVQE
;
A
#
# COMPACT_ATOMS: atom_id res chain seq x y z
N ASP A 1 -13.65 7.55 -1.58
CA ASP A 1 -14.27 8.39 -0.53
C ASP A 1 -15.55 9.08 -0.99
N ILE A 2 -15.51 9.98 -1.98
CA ILE A 2 -16.72 10.73 -2.39
C ILE A 2 -17.65 9.92 -3.29
N LEU A 3 -17.09 9.27 -4.32
CA LEU A 3 -17.84 8.53 -5.34
C LEU A 3 -17.92 7.02 -5.05
N GLU A 4 -17.42 6.59 -3.90
CA GLU A 4 -17.39 5.18 -3.48
C GLU A 4 -16.81 4.20 -4.52
N ALA A 5 -15.88 4.70 -5.34
CA ALA A 5 -15.20 3.90 -6.35
C ALA A 5 -14.46 2.72 -5.73
N LYS A 6 -14.51 1.57 -6.40
CA LYS A 6 -13.78 0.38 -5.97
C LYS A 6 -12.27 0.65 -6.00
N TRP A 7 -11.59 0.26 -4.92
CA TRP A 7 -10.16 0.48 -4.73
C TRP A 7 -9.29 -0.08 -5.88
N SER A 8 -9.70 -1.19 -6.50
CA SER A 8 -9.01 -1.80 -7.65
C SER A 8 -9.22 -1.07 -8.98
N ASP A 9 -10.23 -0.22 -9.06
CA ASP A 9 -10.76 0.34 -10.31
C ASP A 9 -10.48 1.84 -10.41
N VAL A 10 -10.13 2.46 -9.28
CA VAL A 10 -9.95 3.91 -9.16
C VAL A 10 -8.75 4.44 -9.96
N HIS A 11 -7.67 3.65 -10.09
CA HIS A 11 -6.47 4.07 -10.83
C HIS A 11 -6.77 4.37 -12.30
N GLU A 12 -7.38 3.43 -13.02
CA GLU A 12 -7.72 3.61 -14.45
C GLU A 12 -8.72 4.76 -14.68
N SER A 13 -9.64 4.96 -13.73
CA SER A 13 -10.60 6.06 -13.80
C SER A 13 -9.92 7.40 -13.54
N ALA A 14 -9.01 7.46 -12.56
CA ALA A 14 -8.25 8.65 -12.21
C ALA A 14 -7.32 9.09 -13.35
N CYS A 15 -6.58 8.17 -13.97
CA CYS A 15 -5.70 8.51 -15.11
C CYS A 15 -6.44 9.11 -16.31
N ARG A 16 -7.71 8.75 -16.52
CA ARG A 16 -8.51 9.37 -17.58
C ARG A 16 -9.03 10.75 -17.19
N LEU A 17 -9.33 10.93 -15.90
CA LEU A 17 -9.87 12.17 -15.38
C LEU A 17 -8.80 13.24 -15.20
N GLU A 18 -7.57 12.87 -14.85
CA GLU A 18 -6.49 13.81 -14.49
C GLU A 18 -6.19 14.82 -15.61
N HIS A 19 -6.27 14.39 -16.87
CA HIS A 19 -6.04 15.27 -18.02
C HIS A 19 -7.19 16.26 -18.30
N ALA A 20 -8.35 16.07 -17.67
CA ALA A 20 -9.53 16.90 -17.85
C ALA A 20 -9.81 17.83 -16.66
N LEU A 21 -9.03 17.71 -15.57
CA LEU A 21 -9.18 18.55 -14.39
C LEU A 21 -8.38 19.84 -14.53
N THR A 22 -8.97 20.96 -14.12
CA THR A 22 -8.27 22.23 -13.97
C THR A 22 -7.72 22.38 -12.55
N GLU A 23 -6.73 23.24 -12.35
CA GLU A 23 -6.13 23.53 -11.04
C GLU A 23 -7.16 23.97 -9.98
N ASP A 24 -8.15 24.79 -10.38
CA ASP A 24 -9.22 25.23 -9.49
C ASP A 24 -10.07 24.06 -8.98
N VAL A 25 -10.42 23.13 -9.87
CA VAL A 25 -11.20 21.94 -9.51
C VAL A 25 -10.38 21.00 -8.62
N LEU A 26 -9.08 20.84 -8.93
CA LEU A 26 -8.16 20.03 -8.12
C LEU A 26 -8.05 20.59 -6.70
N SER A 27 -7.87 21.90 -6.55
CA SER A 27 -7.78 22.58 -5.24
C SER A 27 -9.05 22.39 -4.40
N LEU A 28 -10.23 22.46 -5.02
CA LEU A 28 -11.51 22.18 -4.36
C LEU A 28 -11.64 20.72 -3.94
N LEU A 29 -11.16 19.79 -4.78
CA LEU A 29 -11.17 18.36 -4.49
C LEU A 29 -10.24 18.00 -3.35
N GLU A 30 -9.00 18.50 -3.35
CA GLU A 30 -8.04 18.29 -2.26
C GLU A 30 -8.59 18.80 -0.93
N LYS A 31 -9.14 20.02 -0.91
CA LYS A 31 -9.80 20.59 0.27
C LYS A 31 -10.96 19.72 0.72
N ARG A 32 -11.78 19.21 -0.20
CA ARG A 32 -12.92 18.34 0.12
C ARG A 32 -12.48 17.00 0.70
N LEU A 33 -11.35 16.48 0.27
CA LEU A 33 -10.73 15.24 0.77
C LEU A 33 -9.92 15.46 2.06
N GLY A 34 -9.77 16.71 2.52
CA GLY A 34 -9.04 17.03 3.75
C GLY A 34 -7.53 17.00 3.59
N TYR A 35 -7.01 17.35 2.40
CA TYR A 35 -5.58 17.37 2.08
C TYR A 35 -4.88 16.03 2.34
N PRO A 36 -5.30 14.95 1.64
CA PRO A 36 -4.70 13.64 1.82
C PRO A 36 -3.22 13.68 1.42
N LYS A 37 -2.36 13.04 2.21
CA LYS A 37 -0.92 12.91 1.91
C LYS A 37 -0.59 11.71 1.03
N PHE A 38 -1.51 10.77 0.92
CA PHE A 38 -1.31 9.50 0.21
C PHE A 38 -2.56 9.15 -0.60
N CYS A 39 -2.36 8.52 -1.76
CA CYS A 39 -3.44 7.96 -2.55
C CYS A 39 -4.05 6.73 -1.85
N PRO A 40 -5.18 6.19 -2.35
CA PRO A 40 -5.80 4.98 -1.79
C PRO A 40 -4.87 3.76 -1.73
N HIS A 41 -3.83 3.71 -2.57
CA HIS A 41 -2.84 2.64 -2.64
C HIS A 41 -1.59 2.91 -1.79
N GLY A 42 -1.56 4.02 -1.04
CA GLY A 42 -0.48 4.38 -0.11
C GLY A 42 0.68 5.14 -0.75
N ASN A 43 0.63 5.42 -2.06
CA ASN A 43 1.63 6.22 -2.75
C ASN A 43 1.52 7.69 -2.31
N PRO A 44 2.64 8.38 -2.01
CA PRO A 44 2.60 9.77 -1.58
C PRO A 44 2.08 10.66 -2.70
N ILE A 45 1.22 11.62 -2.34
CA ILE A 45 0.73 12.64 -3.26
C ILE A 45 1.78 13.77 -3.29
N PRO A 46 2.33 14.14 -4.45
CA PRO A 46 3.26 15.26 -4.55
C PRO A 46 2.61 16.56 -4.07
N THR A 47 3.41 17.43 -3.45
CA THR A 47 2.96 18.80 -3.16
C THR A 47 2.82 19.61 -4.46
N GLU A 48 2.22 20.81 -4.37
CA GLU A 48 2.15 21.76 -5.50
C GLU A 48 3.53 22.09 -6.11
N LYS A 49 4.61 21.95 -5.33
CA LYS A 49 6.00 22.15 -5.78
C LYS A 49 6.63 20.90 -6.40
N GLY A 50 5.90 19.79 -6.44
CA GLY A 50 6.39 18.49 -6.88
C GLY A 50 7.17 17.71 -5.82
N ASP A 51 7.32 18.26 -4.61
CA ASP A 51 8.04 17.56 -3.53
C ASP A 51 7.23 16.36 -3.04
N VAL A 52 7.89 15.22 -2.88
CA VAL A 52 7.32 13.99 -2.36
C VAL A 52 7.92 13.71 -0.98
N SER A 53 7.07 13.49 0.02
CA SER A 53 7.55 13.06 1.34
C SER A 53 7.86 11.56 1.30
N ASP A 54 9.14 11.24 1.13
CA ASP A 54 9.57 9.84 1.14
C ASP A 54 9.37 9.26 2.54
N VAL A 55 8.65 8.15 2.59
CA VAL A 55 8.48 7.39 3.81
C VAL A 55 9.39 6.19 3.72
N GLU A 56 10.21 5.99 4.74
CA GLU A 56 11.11 4.84 4.81
C GLU A 56 10.30 3.55 4.75
N CYS A 57 10.38 2.87 3.61
CA CYS A 57 9.71 1.62 3.33
C CYS A 57 10.52 0.83 2.31
N TYR A 58 10.38 -0.49 2.35
CA TYR A 58 11.18 -1.41 1.56
C TYR A 58 10.28 -2.40 0.82
N PRO A 59 10.73 -2.95 -0.32
CA PRO A 59 10.04 -4.07 -0.95
C PRO A 59 9.84 -5.21 0.03
N LEU A 60 8.68 -5.86 0.01
CA LEU A 60 8.41 -7.01 0.87
C LEU A 60 9.43 -8.13 0.65
N THR A 61 9.92 -8.28 -0.58
CA THR A 61 10.96 -9.25 -0.95
C THR A 61 12.34 -8.98 -0.34
N SER A 62 12.58 -7.77 0.16
CA SER A 62 13.81 -7.38 0.86
C SER A 62 13.73 -7.59 2.38
N THR A 63 12.58 -8.04 2.90
CA THR A 63 12.41 -8.31 4.33
C THR A 63 12.87 -9.72 4.72
N ALA A 64 12.94 -9.99 6.03
CA ALA A 64 13.30 -11.30 6.56
C ALA A 64 12.05 -12.15 6.90
N ILE A 65 12.25 -13.47 6.98
CA ILE A 65 11.27 -14.39 7.55
C ILE A 65 11.06 -14.05 9.03
N ASN A 66 9.84 -14.25 9.54
CA ASN A 66 9.38 -13.89 10.88
C ASN A 66 9.38 -12.37 11.16
N GLN A 67 9.51 -11.53 10.13
CA GLN A 67 9.37 -10.10 10.27
C GLN A 67 7.89 -9.70 10.31
N THR A 68 7.54 -8.83 11.25
CA THR A 68 6.25 -8.16 11.27
C THR A 68 6.39 -6.78 10.63
N CYS A 69 5.51 -6.50 9.68
CA CYS A 69 5.54 -5.28 8.88
C CYS A 69 4.15 -4.70 8.73
N VAL A 70 4.06 -3.44 8.31
CA VAL A 70 2.81 -2.80 7.88
C VAL A 70 2.95 -2.46 6.41
N VAL A 71 1.93 -2.80 5.61
CA VAL A 71 1.89 -2.41 4.19
C VAL A 71 1.91 -0.89 4.09
N ALA A 72 2.93 -0.34 3.45
CA ALA A 72 3.12 1.09 3.25
C ALA A 72 2.38 1.55 2.00
N LYS A 73 2.72 0.93 0.85
CA LYS A 73 2.22 1.30 -0.47
C LYS A 73 2.25 0.10 -1.41
N ILE A 74 1.49 0.21 -2.50
CA ILE A 74 1.48 -0.75 -3.60
C ILE A 74 1.90 -0.01 -4.86
N VAL A 75 2.98 -0.45 -5.50
CA VAL A 75 3.59 0.24 -6.65
C VAL A 75 3.05 -0.24 -8.00
N ASP A 76 2.50 -1.46 -8.07
CA ASP A 76 1.80 -1.96 -9.27
C ASP A 76 0.30 -1.71 -9.12
N GLU A 77 -0.17 -0.58 -9.64
CA GLU A 77 -1.56 -0.13 -9.57
C GLU A 77 -2.46 -0.74 -10.69
N LYS A 78 -1.97 -1.79 -11.38
CA LYS A 78 -2.79 -2.53 -12.34
C LYS A 78 -3.96 -3.21 -11.64
N ARG A 79 -5.14 -3.11 -12.26
CA ARG A 79 -6.40 -3.67 -11.76
C ARG A 79 -6.28 -5.13 -11.31
N GLU A 80 -5.59 -5.97 -12.09
CA GLU A 80 -5.40 -7.39 -11.79
C GLU A 80 -4.64 -7.61 -10.48
N THR A 81 -3.53 -6.89 -10.30
CA THR A 81 -2.69 -6.93 -9.10
C THR A 81 -3.50 -6.42 -7.90
N LEU A 82 -4.15 -5.27 -8.04
CA LEU A 82 -4.98 -4.69 -6.98
C LEU A 82 -6.14 -5.63 -6.57
N LEU A 83 -6.86 -6.23 -7.52
CA LEU A 83 -7.93 -7.19 -7.21
C LEU A 83 -7.40 -8.38 -6.43
N SER A 84 -6.30 -8.98 -6.88
CA SER A 84 -5.69 -10.13 -6.20
C SER A 84 -5.28 -9.80 -4.75
N LEU A 85 -4.61 -8.66 -4.55
CA LEU A 85 -4.18 -8.20 -3.22
C LEU A 85 -5.38 -7.87 -2.32
N ALA A 86 -6.41 -7.20 -2.86
CA ALA A 86 -7.61 -6.85 -2.12
C ALA A 86 -8.38 -8.08 -1.62
N VAL A 87 -8.51 -9.13 -2.44
CA VAL A 87 -9.12 -10.41 -2.04
C VAL A 87 -8.34 -11.08 -0.91
N LYS A 88 -7.01 -10.96 -0.93
CA LYS A 88 -6.12 -11.47 0.13
C LYS A 88 -6.11 -10.58 1.38
N GLY A 89 -6.83 -9.46 1.37
CA GLY A 89 -6.86 -8.50 2.49
C GLY A 89 -5.59 -7.64 2.60
N ILE A 90 -4.74 -7.62 1.58
CA ILE A 90 -3.49 -6.87 1.56
C ILE A 90 -3.78 -5.48 0.99
N LYS A 91 -3.75 -4.47 1.86
CA LYS A 91 -3.99 -3.05 1.54
C LYS A 91 -3.07 -2.18 2.40
N PRO A 92 -2.86 -0.90 2.04
CA PRO A 92 -2.11 0.03 2.89
C PRO A 92 -2.62 0.04 4.33
N ASN A 93 -1.69 0.21 5.27
CA ASN A 93 -1.88 0.18 6.72
C ASN A 93 -2.32 -1.17 7.32
N VAL A 94 -2.40 -2.24 6.52
CA VAL A 94 -2.66 -3.59 7.04
C VAL A 94 -1.37 -4.19 7.60
N PRO A 95 -1.37 -4.68 8.86
CA PRO A 95 -0.24 -5.42 9.40
C PRO A 95 -0.15 -6.81 8.77
N ILE A 96 1.06 -7.21 8.44
CA ILE A 96 1.37 -8.52 7.87
C ILE A 96 2.58 -9.13 8.58
N HIS A 97 2.60 -10.46 8.66
CA HIS A 97 3.73 -11.20 9.19
C HIS A 97 4.27 -12.18 8.15
N VAL A 98 5.56 -12.13 7.88
CA VAL A 98 6.20 -12.99 6.88
C VAL A 98 6.45 -14.37 7.48
N VAL A 99 5.68 -15.37 7.06
CA VAL A 99 5.79 -16.74 7.61
C VAL A 99 6.79 -17.57 6.83
N LYS A 100 6.78 -17.47 5.50
CA LYS A 100 7.71 -18.22 4.62
C LYS A 100 8.09 -17.38 3.42
N MET A 101 9.35 -17.49 3.01
CA MET A 101 9.84 -16.95 1.76
C MET A 101 10.43 -18.09 0.92
N ARG A 102 9.92 -18.25 -0.30
CA ARG A 102 10.42 -19.23 -1.28
C ARG A 102 10.87 -18.48 -2.54
N ARG A 103 11.49 -19.20 -3.48
CA ARG A 103 11.95 -18.63 -4.75
C ARG A 103 10.82 -18.05 -5.61
N LYS A 104 9.61 -18.62 -5.57
CA LYS A 104 8.47 -18.24 -6.44
C LYS A 104 7.32 -17.55 -5.72
N ASP A 105 7.20 -17.75 -4.41
CA ASP A 105 6.08 -17.30 -3.60
C ASP A 105 6.52 -16.96 -2.17
N LEU A 106 5.71 -16.15 -1.51
CA LEU A 106 5.79 -15.85 -0.09
C LEU A 106 4.47 -16.23 0.57
N VAL A 107 4.55 -16.67 1.82
CA VAL A 107 3.38 -16.94 2.66
C VAL A 107 3.35 -15.89 3.77
N LEU A 108 2.27 -15.14 3.81
CA LEU A 108 2.03 -14.04 4.75
C LEU A 108 0.87 -14.40 5.67
N CYS A 109 0.96 -14.03 6.94
CA CYS A 109 -0.21 -13.98 7.81
C CYS A 109 -0.78 -12.55 7.75
N VAL A 110 -2.02 -12.44 7.30
CA VAL A 110 -2.75 -11.18 7.13
C VAL A 110 -4.04 -11.28 7.94
N ALA A 111 -4.18 -10.47 8.98
CA ALA A 111 -5.33 -10.52 9.90
C ALA A 111 -5.66 -11.95 10.40
N GLY A 112 -4.64 -12.74 10.74
CA GLY A 112 -4.78 -14.12 11.22
C GLY A 112 -5.02 -15.18 10.14
N LYS A 113 -5.12 -14.78 8.85
CA LYS A 113 -5.28 -15.72 7.73
C LYS A 113 -3.99 -15.86 6.95
N MET A 114 -3.67 -17.09 6.58
CA MET A 114 -2.52 -17.39 5.73
C MET A 114 -2.84 -17.10 4.27
N GLN A 115 -2.07 -16.20 3.67
CA GLN A 115 -2.20 -15.79 2.29
C GLN A 115 -0.92 -16.11 1.52
N MET A 116 -1.08 -16.70 0.35
CA MET A 116 0.03 -16.95 -0.56
C MET A 116 0.07 -15.83 -1.59
N VAL A 117 1.24 -15.21 -1.73
CA VAL A 117 1.52 -14.19 -2.73
C VAL A 117 2.63 -14.67 -3.64
N SER A 118 2.45 -14.48 -4.94
CA SER A 118 3.51 -14.71 -5.91
C SER A 118 4.65 -13.71 -5.70
N ARG A 119 5.84 -14.02 -6.22
CA ARG A 119 6.97 -13.09 -6.14
C ARG A 119 6.70 -11.75 -6.83
N LYS A 120 5.98 -11.76 -7.95
CA LYS A 120 5.54 -10.54 -8.65
C LYS A 120 4.65 -9.66 -7.76
N GLU A 121 3.68 -10.26 -7.07
CA GLU A 121 2.85 -9.53 -6.10
C GLU A 121 3.70 -9.00 -4.93
N ALA A 122 4.62 -9.81 -4.41
CA ALA A 122 5.49 -9.37 -3.31
C ALA A 122 6.41 -8.20 -3.71
N GLU A 123 6.90 -8.15 -4.96
CA GLU A 123 7.68 -7.03 -5.49
C GLU A 123 6.86 -5.74 -5.60
N SER A 124 5.53 -5.87 -5.81
CA SER A 124 4.63 -4.72 -5.83
C SER A 124 4.26 -4.18 -4.44
N ILE A 125 4.49 -4.95 -3.38
CA ILE A 125 4.13 -4.58 -2.01
C ILE A 125 5.35 -3.97 -1.32
N TRP A 126 5.20 -2.74 -0.82
CA TRP A 126 6.21 -2.08 -0.01
C TRP A 126 5.73 -1.97 1.42
N VAL A 127 6.64 -2.14 2.37
CA VAL A 127 6.30 -2.28 3.78
C VAL A 127 7.21 -1.45 4.67
N LYS A 128 6.66 -1.07 5.83
CA LYS A 128 7.42 -0.52 6.96
C LYS A 128 7.64 -1.65 7.95
N ILE A 129 8.88 -1.82 8.38
CA ILE A 129 9.23 -2.82 9.38
C ILE A 129 8.77 -2.31 10.74
N LEU A 130 8.04 -3.14 11.49
CA LEU A 130 7.76 -2.85 12.89
C LEU A 130 8.91 -3.39 13.73
N GLU A 131 9.74 -2.50 14.27
CA GLU A 131 10.67 -2.87 15.32
C GLU A 131 9.87 -3.23 16.58
N VAL A 132 9.89 -4.51 16.94
CA VAL A 132 9.43 -4.91 18.27
C VAL A 132 10.47 -4.40 19.25
N LYS A 133 10.23 -3.23 19.85
CA LYS A 133 10.96 -2.85 21.07
C LYS A 133 10.63 -3.91 22.11
N GLY A 134 11.54 -4.84 22.34
CA GLY A 134 11.50 -5.73 23.49
C GLY A 134 11.41 -4.86 24.74
N LYS A 135 10.24 -4.83 25.38
CA LYS A 135 10.07 -4.31 26.73
C LYS A 135 9.71 -5.49 27.61
N ASP A 136 10.71 -5.89 28.39
CA ASP A 136 10.66 -6.41 29.75
C ASP A 136 9.64 -7.52 30.04
N VAL A 137 10.11 -8.76 29.91
CA VAL A 137 9.71 -9.82 30.85
C VAL A 137 10.40 -9.46 32.17
N GLN A 138 9.67 -8.84 33.09
CA GLN A 138 10.02 -8.88 34.51
C GLN A 138 9.37 -10.12 35.10
N GLU A 139 10.23 -11.02 35.57
CA GLU A 139 9.93 -12.16 36.46
C GLU A 139 9.22 -11.73 37.75
#